data_AF-A0A1Q5T777-F1
#
_entry.id   AF-A0A1Q5T777-F1
#
_cell.length_a   1.000
_cell.length_b   1.000
_cell.length_c   1.000
_cell.angle_alpha   90.00
_cell.angle_beta   90.00
_cell.angle_gamma   90.00
#
_symmetry.space_group_name_H-M   'P 1'
#
loop_
_entity.id
_entity.type
_entity.pdbx_description
1 polymer ?
#
loop_
_entity_poly.entity_id
_entity_poly.type
_entity_poly.pdbx_seq_one_letter_code
_entity_poly.pdbx_strand_id
1 'polypeptide(L)'
;MAKLTSDALEVIRQYASLLETVEEGLDYVEASFSAPRGMHADVLLGDILLALGKIGETNVYLSRLFAEESDFVRHLERFADVLEAAEALDGKFADAAAKERIVCERLSPAFQAWKMAVASGLRRYIVQ
;
A
#
# COMPACT_ATOMS: atom_id res chain seq x y z
N MET A 1 -19.96 -17.84 8.29
CA MET A 1 -18.54 -17.65 7.92
C MET A 1 -18.22 -18.60 6.78
N ALA A 2 -18.01 -18.06 5.57
CA ALA A 2 -17.62 -18.87 4.43
C ALA A 2 -16.20 -19.42 4.66
N LYS A 3 -16.00 -20.71 4.40
CA LYS A 3 -14.68 -21.32 4.40
C LYS A 3 -13.96 -20.84 3.14
N LEU A 4 -12.95 -19.98 3.28
CA LEU A 4 -12.17 -19.48 2.15
C LEU A 4 -11.52 -20.65 1.40
N THR A 5 -11.43 -20.55 0.08
CA THR A 5 -10.73 -21.51 -0.77
C THR A 5 -9.22 -21.40 -0.57
N SER A 6 -8.47 -22.43 -0.98
CA SER A 6 -7.00 -22.39 -0.96
C SER A 6 -6.47 -21.20 -1.77
N ASP A 7 -7.03 -20.98 -2.97
CA ASP A 7 -6.65 -19.88 -3.86
C ASP A 7 -6.90 -18.52 -3.21
N ALA A 8 -8.04 -18.34 -2.53
CA ALA A 8 -8.33 -17.09 -1.80
C ALA A 8 -7.34 -16.84 -0.66
N LEU A 9 -6.94 -17.89 0.06
CA LEU A 9 -5.92 -17.80 1.12
C LEU A 9 -4.54 -17.46 0.55
N GLU A 10 -4.18 -18.02 -0.61
CA GLU A 10 -2.93 -17.70 -1.30
C GLU A 10 -2.89 -16.24 -1.72
N VAL A 11 -3.96 -15.73 -2.34
CA VAL A 11 -4.09 -14.31 -2.70
C VAL A 11 -3.93 -13.42 -1.47
N ILE A 12 -4.57 -13.74 -0.34
CA ILE A 12 -4.44 -12.96 0.90
C ILE A 12 -3.00 -12.92 1.41
N ARG A 13 -2.26 -14.03 1.32
CA ARG A 13 -0.86 -14.10 1.75
C ARG A 13 0.06 -13.31 0.84
N GLN A 14 -0.10 -13.45 -0.47
CA GLN A 14 0.66 -12.67 -1.46
C GLN A 14 0.38 -11.17 -1.32
N TYR A 15 -0.89 -10.82 -1.13
CA TYR A 15 -1.32 -9.46 -0.87
C TYR A 15 -0.67 -8.89 0.40
N ALA A 16 -0.71 -9.61 1.52
CA ALA A 16 -0.05 -9.19 2.76
C ALA A 16 1.47 -9.00 2.57
N SER A 17 2.13 -9.93 1.87
CA SER A 17 3.56 -9.80 1.55
C SER A 17 3.86 -8.56 0.71
N LEU A 18 3.00 -8.22 -0.25
CA LEU A 18 3.16 -7.03 -1.07
C LEU A 18 3.02 -5.75 -0.21
N LEU A 19 2.13 -5.74 0.77
CA LEU A 19 1.99 -4.59 1.70
C LEU A 19 3.26 -4.37 2.53
N GLU A 20 3.93 -5.44 2.96
CA GLU A 20 5.23 -5.34 3.64
C GLU A 20 6.30 -4.78 2.70
N THR A 21 6.41 -5.31 1.48
CA THR A 21 7.38 -4.83 0.48
C THR A 21 7.19 -3.36 0.12
N VAL A 22 5.94 -2.88 0.01
CA VAL A 22 5.66 -1.46 -0.25
C VAL A 22 6.04 -0.59 0.94
N GLU A 23 5.80 -1.02 2.18
CA GLU A 23 6.24 -0.29 3.38
C GLU A 23 7.76 -0.16 3.42
N GLU A 24 8.49 -1.28 3.26
CA GLU A 24 9.96 -1.29 3.21
C GLU A 24 10.50 -0.37 2.08
N GLY A 25 9.81 -0.36 0.94
CA GLY A 25 10.15 0.51 -0.18
C GLY A 25 9.96 1.99 0.16
N LEU A 26 8.86 2.36 0.81
CA LEU A 26 8.60 3.73 1.25
C LEU A 26 9.63 4.18 2.29
N ASP A 27 9.95 3.34 3.27
CA ASP A 27 10.99 3.61 4.28
C ASP A 27 12.36 3.88 3.62
N TYR A 28 12.72 3.12 2.58
CA TYR A 28 13.94 3.35 1.82
C TYR A 28 13.91 4.70 1.08
N VAL A 29 12.79 5.03 0.42
CA VAL A 29 12.64 6.30 -0.30
C VAL A 29 12.75 7.47 0.67
N GLU A 30 12.12 7.40 1.84
CA GLU A 30 12.22 8.43 2.88
C GLU A 30 13.66 8.64 3.35
N ALA A 31 14.35 7.53 3.70
CA ALA A 31 15.73 7.57 4.14
C ALA A 31 16.66 8.20 3.07
N SER A 32 16.30 8.08 1.79
CA SER A 32 17.09 8.62 0.68
C SER A 32 17.10 10.15 0.62
N PHE A 33 16.07 10.84 1.13
CA PHE A 33 16.03 12.32 1.12
C PHE A 33 17.11 12.93 2.03
N SER A 34 17.50 12.21 3.09
CA SER A 34 18.55 12.64 4.02
C SER A 34 19.96 12.17 3.64
N ALA A 35 20.12 11.34 2.60
CA ALA A 35 21.39 10.71 2.25
C ALA A 35 21.76 10.90 0.75
N PRO A 36 22.94 11.47 0.42
CA PRO A 36 23.32 11.83 -0.96
C PRO A 36 23.60 10.65 -1.92
N ARG A 37 23.12 9.43 -1.64
CA ARG A 37 23.37 8.21 -2.43
C ARG A 37 22.10 7.49 -2.92
N GLY A 38 20.96 8.17 -3.00
CA GLY A 38 19.71 7.59 -3.48
C GLY A 38 19.61 7.44 -5.00
N MET A 39 20.58 6.82 -5.69
CA MET A 39 20.54 6.66 -7.16
C MET A 39 19.38 5.75 -7.62
N HIS A 40 18.80 4.97 -6.71
CA HIS A 40 17.70 4.04 -6.98
C HIS A 40 16.35 4.46 -6.36
N ALA A 41 16.31 5.54 -5.57
CA ALA A 41 15.09 5.93 -4.85
C ALA A 41 13.96 6.34 -5.79
N ASP A 42 14.28 7.01 -6.91
CA ASP A 42 13.26 7.42 -7.89
C ASP A 42 12.69 6.24 -8.68
N VAL A 43 13.54 5.25 -9.00
CA VAL A 43 13.10 4.01 -9.65
C VAL A 43 12.20 3.23 -8.71
N LEU A 44 12.63 3.07 -7.45
CA LEU A 44 11.85 2.39 -6.43
C LEU A 44 10.51 3.09 -6.15
N LEU A 45 10.49 4.43 -6.10
CA LEU A 45 9.25 5.19 -5.96
C LEU A 45 8.30 4.92 -7.14
N GLY A 46 8.82 4.85 -8.37
CA GLY A 46 8.04 4.44 -9.53
C GLY A 46 7.43 3.03 -9.39
N ASP A 47 8.23 2.06 -8.94
CA ASP A 47 7.78 0.69 -8.70
C ASP A 47 6.71 0.61 -7.60
N ILE A 48 6.85 1.41 -6.54
CA ILE A 48 5.85 1.55 -5.47
C ILE A 48 4.53 2.07 -6.03
N LEU A 49 4.55 3.11 -6.87
CA LEU A 49 3.32 3.64 -7.48
C LEU A 49 2.61 2.59 -8.35
N LEU A 50 3.36 1.78 -9.09
CA LEU A 50 2.80 0.66 -9.86
C LEU A 50 2.19 -0.42 -8.93
N ALA A 51 2.87 -0.74 -7.83
CA ALA A 51 2.39 -1.68 -6.83
C ALA A 51 1.09 -1.20 -6.16
N LEU A 52 0.97 0.11 -5.86
CA LEU A 52 -0.27 0.70 -5.33
C LEU A 52 -1.45 0.51 -6.28
N GLY A 53 -1.23 0.62 -7.59
CA GLY A 53 -2.27 0.27 -8.59
C GLY A 53 -2.75 -1.18 -8.47
N LYS A 54 -1.81 -2.13 -8.31
CA LYS A 54 -2.14 -3.57 -8.14
C LYS A 54 -2.79 -3.90 -6.81
N ILE A 55 -2.41 -3.19 -5.75
CA ILE A 55 -3.09 -3.24 -4.46
C ILE A 55 -4.54 -2.78 -4.62
N GLY A 56 -4.79 -1.67 -5.33
CA GLY A 56 -6.14 -1.18 -5.62
C GLY A 56 -7.01 -2.19 -6.37
N GLU A 57 -6.47 -2.83 -7.43
CA GLU A 57 -7.15 -3.91 -8.14
C GLU A 57 -7.51 -5.08 -7.21
N THR A 58 -6.58 -5.47 -6.32
CA THR A 58 -6.77 -6.56 -5.38
C THR A 58 -7.78 -6.20 -4.27
N ASN A 59 -7.84 -4.93 -3.84
CA ASN A 59 -8.84 -4.45 -2.88
C ASN A 59 -10.27 -4.61 -3.40
N VAL A 60 -10.50 -4.43 -4.71
CA VAL A 60 -11.81 -4.70 -5.33
C VAL A 60 -12.17 -6.17 -5.22
N TYR A 61 -11.21 -7.07 -5.48
CA TYR A 61 -11.41 -8.51 -5.30
C TYR A 61 -11.71 -8.86 -3.82
N LEU A 62 -10.90 -8.36 -2.88
CA LEU A 62 -11.08 -8.61 -1.45
C LEU A 62 -12.41 -8.05 -0.92
N SER A 63 -12.85 -6.88 -1.41
CA SER A 63 -14.14 -6.29 -1.03
C SER A 63 -15.32 -7.20 -1.41
N ARG A 64 -15.22 -7.89 -2.56
CA ARG A 64 -16.23 -8.89 -2.97
C ARG A 64 -16.12 -10.17 -2.14
N LEU A 65 -14.90 -10.61 -1.85
CA LEU A 65 -14.65 -11.81 -1.05
C LEU A 65 -15.18 -11.67 0.37
N PHE A 66 -15.08 -10.48 0.95
CA PHE A 66 -15.49 -10.14 2.32
C PHE A 66 -16.74 -9.26 2.37
N ALA A 67 -17.64 -9.36 1.39
CA ALA A 67 -18.81 -8.48 1.28
C ALA A 67 -19.74 -8.48 2.51
N GLU A 68 -19.74 -9.55 3.31
CA GLU A 68 -20.50 -9.65 4.56
C GLU A 68 -19.81 -8.96 5.76
N GLU A 69 -18.53 -8.60 5.64
CA GLU A 69 -17.71 -7.99 6.69
C GLU A 69 -17.59 -6.47 6.47
N SER A 70 -18.71 -5.77 6.65
CA SER A 70 -18.84 -4.34 6.30
C SER A 70 -17.74 -3.43 6.84
N ASP A 71 -17.24 -3.65 8.05
CA ASP A 71 -16.14 -2.85 8.62
C ASP A 71 -14.80 -3.13 7.92
N PHE A 72 -14.53 -4.38 7.54
CA PHE A 72 -13.31 -4.72 6.79
C PHE A 72 -13.36 -4.15 5.36
N VAL A 73 -14.52 -4.22 4.70
CA VAL A 73 -14.72 -3.60 3.37
C VAL A 73 -14.46 -2.10 3.43
N ARG A 74 -14.98 -1.40 4.45
CA ARG A 74 -14.69 0.04 4.64
C ARG A 74 -13.19 0.32 4.80
N HIS A 75 -12.44 -0.55 5.47
CA HIS A 75 -10.99 -0.39 5.56
C HIS A 75 -10.30 -0.55 4.20
N LEU A 76 -10.76 -1.49 3.36
CA LEU A 76 -10.25 -1.65 1.99
C LEU A 76 -10.56 -0.42 1.11
N GLU A 77 -11.77 0.12 1.21
CA GLU A 77 -12.23 1.29 0.43
C GLU A 77 -11.44 2.57 0.75
N ARG A 78 -10.96 2.70 2.00
CA ARG A 78 -10.09 3.83 2.40
C ARG A 78 -8.73 3.84 1.73
N PHE A 79 -8.40 2.83 0.92
CA PHE A 79 -7.23 2.89 0.04
C PHE A 79 -7.29 4.04 -0.96
N ALA A 80 -8.48 4.59 -1.24
CA ALA A 80 -8.62 5.81 -2.04
C ALA A 80 -7.79 6.98 -1.49
N ASP A 81 -7.65 7.11 -0.17
CA ASP A 81 -6.83 8.16 0.47
C ASP A 81 -5.34 8.00 0.11
N VAL A 82 -4.88 6.75 -0.03
CA VAL A 82 -3.50 6.42 -0.43
C VAL A 82 -3.28 6.77 -1.90
N LEU A 83 -4.25 6.46 -2.77
CA LEU A 83 -4.19 6.81 -4.19
C LEU A 83 -4.20 8.32 -4.41
N GLU A 84 -5.02 9.07 -3.68
CA GLU A 84 -5.02 10.54 -3.72
C GLU A 84 -3.66 11.12 -3.29
N ALA A 85 -3.04 10.55 -2.25
CA ALA A 85 -1.70 10.96 -1.83
C ALA A 85 -0.63 10.63 -2.88
N ALA A 86 -0.75 9.49 -3.57
CA ALA A 86 0.13 9.07 -4.64
C ALA A 86 -0.01 9.95 -5.89
N GLU A 87 -1.25 10.31 -6.28
CA GLU A 87 -1.54 11.20 -7.41
C GLU A 87 -0.93 12.59 -7.23
N ALA A 88 -0.72 13.05 -6.00
CA ALA A 88 -0.04 14.32 -5.74
C ALA A 88 1.40 14.37 -6.26
N LEU A 89 2.04 13.22 -6.53
CA LEU A 89 3.36 13.12 -7.15
C LEU A 89 3.34 13.35 -8.67
N ASP A 90 2.16 13.34 -9.31
CA ASP A 90 2.07 13.53 -10.75
C ASP A 90 2.63 14.89 -11.17
N GLY A 91 3.52 14.87 -12.16
CA GLY A 91 4.29 16.04 -12.59
C GLY A 91 5.26 16.62 -11.55
N LYS A 92 5.49 15.96 -10.40
CA LYS A 92 6.38 16.43 -9.31
C LYS A 92 7.64 15.61 -9.11
N PHE A 93 7.86 14.55 -9.88
CA PHE A 93 9.03 13.66 -9.74
C PHE A 93 10.39 14.35 -9.81
N ALA A 94 10.51 15.39 -10.65
CA ALA A 94 11.74 16.17 -10.82
C ALA A 94 11.97 17.24 -9.74
N ASP A 95 10.95 17.55 -8.93
CA ASP A 95 11.03 18.51 -7.84
C ASP A 95 11.31 17.76 -6.54
N ALA A 96 12.59 17.73 -6.13
CA ALA A 96 13.02 16.99 -4.96
C ALA A 96 12.30 17.43 -3.67
N ALA A 97 12.09 18.72 -3.47
CA ALA A 97 11.43 19.25 -2.27
C ALA A 97 9.93 18.94 -2.27
N ALA A 98 9.26 19.04 -3.42
CA ALA A 98 7.86 18.63 -3.52
C ALA A 98 7.70 17.12 -3.29
N LYS A 99 8.57 16.32 -3.90
CA LYS A 99 8.58 14.86 -3.77
C LYS A 99 8.79 14.41 -2.32
N GLU A 100 9.79 14.95 -1.63
CA GLU A 100 10.04 14.68 -0.21
C GLU A 100 8.80 14.98 0.64
N ARG A 101 8.26 16.19 0.50
CA ARG A 101 7.07 16.60 1.24
C ARG A 101 5.88 15.69 0.97
N ILE A 102 5.61 15.33 -0.29
CA ILE A 102 4.48 14.47 -0.64
C ILE A 102 4.67 13.05 -0.08
N VAL A 103 5.87 12.48 -0.22
CA VAL A 103 6.16 11.13 0.29
C VAL A 103 6.05 11.10 1.81
N CYS A 104 6.82 11.93 2.50
CA CYS A 104 6.97 11.90 3.96
C CYS A 104 5.74 12.41 4.71
N GLU A 105 5.04 13.41 4.20
CA GLU A 105 3.91 14.03 4.92
C GLU A 105 2.54 13.51 4.50
N ARG A 106 2.44 12.80 3.36
CA ARG A 106 1.15 12.34 2.81
C ARG A 106 1.14 10.86 2.49
N LEU A 107 1.97 10.43 1.53
CA LEU A 107 1.86 9.08 0.96
C LEU A 107 2.17 7.99 2.00
N SER A 108 3.34 8.05 2.64
CA SER A 108 3.71 7.01 3.61
C SER A 108 2.82 6.99 4.84
N PRO A 109 2.46 8.14 5.47
CA PRO A 109 1.51 8.13 6.58
C PRO A 109 0.14 7.57 6.19
N ALA A 110 -0.37 7.91 5.01
CA ALA A 110 -1.66 7.38 4.52
C ALA A 110 -1.58 5.87 4.30
N PHE A 111 -0.51 5.40 3.66
CA PHE A 111 -0.30 3.97 3.41
C PHE A 111 -0.17 3.18 4.73
N GLN A 112 0.67 3.62 5.67
CA GLN A 112 0.88 2.94 6.95
C GLN A 112 -0.43 2.88 7.77
N ALA A 113 -1.17 3.99 7.87
CA ALA A 113 -2.43 4.04 8.59
C ALA A 113 -3.47 3.07 8.00
N TRP A 114 -3.57 3.03 6.67
CA TRP A 114 -4.46 2.11 5.98
C TRP A 114 -4.00 0.64 6.10
N LYS A 115 -2.71 0.36 5.90
CA LYS A 115 -2.11 -0.98 6.01
C LYS A 115 -2.39 -1.59 7.38
N MET A 116 -2.19 -0.84 8.48
CA MET A 116 -2.46 -1.34 9.82
C MET A 116 -3.92 -1.80 10.00
N ALA A 117 -4.87 -1.03 9.46
CA ALA A 117 -6.29 -1.38 9.55
C ALA A 117 -6.62 -2.66 8.77
N VAL A 118 -6.08 -2.80 7.55
CA VAL A 118 -6.30 -3.98 6.71
C VAL A 118 -5.58 -5.21 7.26
N ALA A 119 -4.32 -5.08 7.68
CA ALA A 119 -3.53 -6.18 8.24
C ALA A 119 -4.20 -6.79 9.49
N SER A 120 -4.82 -5.97 10.33
CA SER A 120 -5.60 -6.45 11.47
C SER A 120 -6.77 -7.34 11.04
N GLY A 121 -7.48 -6.99 9.97
CA GLY A 121 -8.58 -7.80 9.42
C GLY A 121 -8.12 -9.12 8.79
N LEU A 122 -6.91 -9.14 8.21
CA LEU A 122 -6.35 -10.32 7.54
C LEU A 122 -5.59 -11.27 8.47
N ARG A 123 -5.26 -10.85 9.70
CA ARG A 123 -4.38 -11.58 10.63
C ARG A 123 -4.74 -13.06 10.81
N ARG A 124 -6.03 -13.38 10.90
CA ARG A 124 -6.55 -14.75 11.07
C ARG A 124 -6.35 -15.68 9.88
N TYR A 125 -5.95 -15.15 8.72
CA TYR A 125 -5.72 -15.90 7.49
C TYR A 125 -4.23 -16.05 7.15
N ILE A 126 -3.39 -15.21 7.76
CA ILE A 126 -1.95 -15.15 7.52
C ILE A 126 -1.20 -15.99 8.57
N VAL A 127 -1.63 -15.96 9.83
CA VAL A 127 -1.06 -16.77 10.92
C VAL A 127 -1.88 -18.06 11.04
N GLN A 128 -1.29 -19.20 10.62
CA GLN A 128 -1.79 -20.54 10.91
C GLN A 128 -0.84 -21.26 11.86
#